data_AF-A0A2N0T4N7-F1
#
_entry.id   AF-A0A2N0T4N7-F1
#
_cell.length_a   1.000
_cell.length_b   1.000
_cell.length_c   1.000
_cell.angle_alpha   90.00
_cell.angle_beta   90.00
_cell.angle_gamma   90.00
#
_symmetry.space_group_name_H-M   'P 1'
#
loop_
_entity.id
_entity.type
_entity.pdbx_description
1 polymer ?
#
loop_
_entity_poly.entity_id
_entity_poly.type
_entity_poly.pdbx_seq_one_letter_code
_entity_poly.pdbx_strand_id
1 'polypeptide(L)'
;MPTLLLQLKGPLQSWATEDGYTHRNTGSLPTKSGVIGLVASALGRARGSDISDLAALRFGVQPVHTGPRLTDFQTMGKRADGKPNPLETKEYLQDSTFTVGLESTDLRLLIRIGAAIQHPVYMPYLGRRACPPAGPIRVGLVDKPLEQAFKGKERIHVETVDGVEAHWDQPANNRVFQARYSNAIDPLFNAVAEAQKKLKP
;
A
#
# COMPACT_ATOMS: atom_id res chain seq x y z
N MET A 1 17.58 8.01 -13.92
CA MET A 1 16.68 6.85 -13.71
C MET A 1 15.28 7.42 -13.62
N PRO A 2 14.35 7.08 -14.52
CA PRO A 2 12.98 7.59 -14.51
C PRO A 2 12.12 6.94 -13.42
N THR A 3 11.08 7.66 -13.01
CA THR A 3 10.13 7.26 -11.96
C THR A 3 8.70 7.39 -12.44
N LEU A 4 7.91 6.33 -12.27
CA LEU A 4 6.46 6.36 -12.45
C LEU A 4 5.77 6.64 -11.11
N LEU A 5 5.01 7.74 -11.06
CA LEU A 5 4.17 8.14 -9.93
C LEU A 5 2.73 7.68 -10.12
N LEU A 6 2.12 7.17 -9.06
CA LEU A 6 0.72 6.72 -9.00
C LEU A 6 0.02 7.40 -7.81
N GLN A 7 -1.15 7.99 -8.04
CA GLN A 7 -1.97 8.53 -6.94
C GLN A 7 -2.99 7.50 -6.44
N LEU A 8 -2.77 6.99 -5.23
CA LEU A 8 -3.66 6.06 -4.55
C LEU A 8 -4.60 6.83 -3.62
N LYS A 9 -5.79 7.16 -4.12
CA LYS A 9 -6.85 7.87 -3.40
C LYS A 9 -8.09 6.99 -3.32
N GLY A 10 -8.72 6.93 -2.16
CA GLY A 10 -9.95 6.17 -1.96
C GLY A 10 -10.61 6.46 -0.61
N PRO A 11 -11.93 6.24 -0.49
CA PRO A 11 -12.64 6.45 0.77
C PRO A 11 -12.17 5.49 1.87
N LEU A 12 -11.75 4.28 1.47
CA LEU A 12 -11.13 3.28 2.32
C LEU A 12 -9.92 2.68 1.60
N GLN A 13 -8.85 2.39 2.34
CA GLN A 13 -7.70 1.61 1.86
C GLN A 13 -7.26 0.62 2.93
N SER A 14 -6.59 -0.47 2.57
CA SER A 14 -5.99 -1.36 3.56
C SER A 14 -4.74 -2.07 3.05
N TRP A 15 -3.61 -1.80 3.68
CA TRP A 15 -2.28 -2.25 3.27
C TRP A 15 -1.69 -3.12 4.38
N ALA A 16 -1.99 -4.42 4.34
CA ALA A 16 -1.61 -5.35 5.41
C ALA A 16 -0.10 -5.36 5.67
N THR A 17 0.28 -5.39 6.95
CA THR A 17 1.68 -5.36 7.40
C THR A 17 2.06 -6.59 8.22
N GLU A 18 1.06 -7.29 8.79
CA GLU A 18 1.27 -8.55 9.50
C GLU A 18 0.19 -9.58 9.13
N ASP A 19 0.56 -10.85 9.23
CA ASP A 19 -0.34 -11.97 8.96
C ASP A 19 -1.06 -12.41 10.24
N GLY A 20 -2.14 -11.70 10.58
CA GLY A 20 -3.14 -12.17 11.54
C GLY A 20 -4.37 -12.73 10.81
N TYR A 21 -4.84 -13.93 11.19
CA TYR A 21 -6.02 -14.53 10.55
C TYR A 21 -7.34 -13.92 11.04
N THR A 22 -7.46 -13.66 12.35
CA THR A 22 -8.66 -13.07 12.98
C THR A 22 -8.58 -11.55 13.10
N HIS A 23 -7.38 -10.99 13.25
CA HIS A 23 -7.15 -9.55 13.24
C HIS A 23 -6.30 -9.16 12.03
N ARG A 24 -6.93 -8.50 11.06
CA ARG A 24 -6.29 -8.08 9.81
C ARG A 24 -5.94 -6.59 9.90
N ASN A 25 -4.71 -6.31 10.30
CA ASN A 25 -4.22 -4.94 10.45
C ASN A 25 -4.04 -4.22 9.10
N THR A 26 -3.79 -2.92 9.16
CA THR A 26 -3.26 -2.13 8.05
C THR A 26 -2.08 -1.28 8.51
N GLY A 27 -1.06 -1.16 7.68
CA GLY A 27 -0.04 -0.12 7.85
C GLY A 27 -0.61 1.28 7.67
N SER A 28 0.14 2.29 8.09
CA SER A 28 -0.21 3.70 7.87
C SER A 28 0.04 4.15 6.43
N LEU A 29 0.73 3.33 5.63
CA LEU A 29 1.15 3.62 4.26
C LEU A 29 0.93 2.39 3.36
N PRO A 30 0.72 2.60 2.05
CA PRO A 30 0.83 1.55 1.03
C PRO A 30 2.12 0.74 1.15
N THR A 31 1.98 -0.59 1.09
CA THR A 31 3.13 -1.51 1.07
C THR A 31 3.60 -1.77 -0.36
N LYS A 32 4.90 -2.02 -0.55
CA LYS A 32 5.46 -2.36 -1.86
C LYS A 32 4.75 -3.58 -2.46
N SER A 33 4.56 -4.64 -1.68
CA SER A 33 3.85 -5.85 -2.12
C SER A 33 2.41 -5.59 -2.56
N GLY A 34 1.66 -4.75 -1.83
CA GLY A 34 0.30 -4.36 -2.19
C GLY A 34 0.23 -3.61 -3.51
N VAL A 35 1.13 -2.67 -3.74
CA VAL A 35 1.19 -1.91 -5.00
C VAL A 35 1.69 -2.78 -6.16
N ILE A 36 2.70 -3.64 -5.95
CA ILE A 36 3.13 -4.57 -6.98
C ILE A 36 1.98 -5.53 -7.36
N GLY A 37 1.19 -6.00 -6.40
CA GLY A 37 -0.01 -6.80 -6.68
C GLY A 37 -1.05 -6.05 -7.50
N LEU A 38 -1.29 -4.77 -7.20
CA LEU A 38 -2.17 -3.89 -7.99
C LEU A 38 -1.64 -3.71 -9.42
N VAL A 39 -0.34 -3.47 -9.58
CA VAL A 39 0.29 -3.32 -10.91
C VAL A 39 0.24 -4.63 -11.70
N ALA A 40 0.53 -5.76 -11.05
CA ALA A 40 0.48 -7.08 -11.68
C ALA A 40 -0.94 -7.41 -12.15
N SER A 41 -1.96 -7.08 -11.37
CA SER A 41 -3.36 -7.30 -11.76
C SER A 41 -3.78 -6.39 -12.92
N ALA A 42 -3.37 -5.11 -12.90
CA ALA A 42 -3.61 -4.19 -14.01
C ALA A 42 -2.97 -4.69 -15.32
N LEU A 43 -1.76 -5.26 -15.24
CA LEU A 43 -1.06 -5.92 -16.35
C LEU A 43 -1.67 -7.26 -16.80
N GLY A 44 -2.68 -7.77 -16.09
CA GLY A 44 -3.35 -9.04 -16.42
C GLY A 44 -2.60 -10.29 -15.97
N ARG A 45 -1.62 -10.18 -15.06
CA ARG A 45 -0.88 -11.34 -14.54
C ARG A 45 -1.77 -12.19 -13.64
N ALA A 46 -1.75 -13.50 -13.86
CA ALA A 46 -2.46 -14.45 -13.01
C ALA A 46 -1.72 -14.64 -11.67
N ARG A 47 -2.42 -15.20 -10.68
CA ARG A 47 -1.74 -15.61 -9.43
C ARG A 47 -0.69 -16.68 -9.74
N GLY A 48 0.48 -16.54 -9.13
CA GLY A 48 1.61 -17.45 -9.34
C GLY A 48 2.44 -17.16 -10.61
N SER A 49 2.06 -16.17 -11.44
CA SER A 49 2.92 -15.68 -12.50
C SER A 49 4.18 -15.02 -11.93
N ASP A 50 5.26 -15.03 -12.71
CA ASP A 50 6.49 -14.33 -12.35
C ASP A 50 6.23 -12.82 -12.21
N ILE A 51 6.79 -12.24 -11.15
CA ILE A 51 6.74 -10.81 -10.82
C ILE A 51 8.13 -10.24 -10.53
N SER A 52 9.20 -10.96 -10.87
CA SER A 52 10.58 -10.58 -10.54
C SER A 52 10.96 -9.20 -11.10
N ASP A 53 10.49 -8.88 -12.30
CA ASP A 53 10.67 -7.56 -12.92
C ASP A 53 9.97 -6.43 -12.15
N LEU A 54 8.77 -6.68 -11.63
CA LEU A 54 8.03 -5.73 -10.80
C LEU A 54 8.62 -5.62 -9.38
N ALA A 55 9.08 -6.74 -8.82
CA ALA A 55 9.71 -6.79 -7.50
C ALA A 55 11.06 -6.04 -7.48
N ALA A 56 11.77 -6.01 -8.62
CA ALA A 56 13.02 -5.27 -8.79
C ALA A 56 12.84 -3.74 -8.83
N LEU A 57 11.62 -3.23 -9.01
CA LEU A 57 11.35 -1.78 -9.01
C LEU A 57 11.72 -1.17 -7.66
N ARG A 58 12.39 -0.01 -7.68
CA ARG A 58 12.56 0.80 -6.46
C ARG A 58 11.21 1.43 -6.12
N PHE A 59 10.90 1.49 -4.83
CA PHE A 59 9.58 1.87 -4.33
C PHE A 59 9.69 2.96 -3.26
N GLY A 60 8.81 3.94 -3.32
CA GLY A 60 8.62 4.93 -2.28
C GLY A 60 7.19 5.44 -2.21
N VAL A 61 6.84 6.02 -1.07
CA VAL A 61 5.50 6.55 -0.81
C VAL A 61 5.61 7.91 -0.16
N GLN A 62 4.88 8.89 -0.69
CA GLN A 62 4.65 10.18 -0.06
C GLN A 62 3.18 10.28 0.36
N PRO A 63 2.89 10.43 1.67
CA PRO A 63 1.53 10.74 2.10
C PRO A 63 1.15 12.15 1.65
N VAL A 64 -0.02 12.27 1.00
CA VAL A 64 -0.60 13.57 0.60
C VAL A 64 -1.64 14.00 1.63
N HIS A 65 -2.51 13.06 2.01
CA HIS A 65 -3.48 13.22 3.07
C HIS A 65 -3.66 11.88 3.80
N THR A 66 -3.60 11.90 5.12
CA THR A 66 -3.79 10.71 5.96
C THR A 66 -5.01 10.93 6.83
N GLY A 67 -6.04 10.12 6.61
CA GLY A 67 -7.24 10.12 7.43
C GLY A 67 -7.13 9.15 8.61
N PRO A 68 -8.18 9.10 9.45
CA PRO A 68 -8.22 8.22 10.62
C PRO A 68 -8.30 6.74 10.23
N ARG A 69 -8.01 5.88 11.19
CA ARG A 69 -8.22 4.43 11.05
C ARG A 69 -9.68 4.07 11.31
N LEU A 70 -10.15 3.03 10.62
CA LEU A 70 -11.44 2.39 10.85
C LEU A 70 -11.21 0.93 11.19
N THR A 71 -11.86 0.45 12.24
CA THR A 71 -11.88 -0.97 12.60
C THR A 71 -13.27 -1.52 12.30
N ASP A 72 -13.34 -2.41 11.32
CA ASP A 72 -14.57 -3.05 10.86
C ASP A 72 -14.71 -4.45 11.46
N PHE A 73 -15.89 -4.73 11.99
CA PHE A 73 -16.23 -6.02 12.58
C PHE A 73 -16.98 -6.85 11.55
N GLN A 74 -16.29 -7.83 10.95
CA GLN A 74 -16.84 -8.63 9.88
C GLN A 74 -17.27 -10.00 10.37
N THR A 75 -18.57 -10.26 10.27
CA THR A 75 -19.14 -11.59 10.46
C THR A 75 -19.21 -12.32 9.12
N MET A 76 -18.86 -13.59 9.15
CA MET A 76 -19.09 -14.51 8.04
C MET A 76 -20.12 -15.54 8.51
N GLY A 77 -20.94 -16.04 7.58
CA GLY A 77 -21.99 -17.02 7.90
C GLY A 77 -21.44 -18.33 8.46
N LYS A 78 -22.22 -19.41 8.36
CA LYS A 78 -21.76 -20.72 8.82
C LYS A 78 -20.86 -21.39 7.77
N ARG A 79 -19.91 -22.18 8.26
CA ARG A 79 -19.10 -23.12 7.47
C ARG A 79 -20.01 -24.25 6.96
N ALA A 80 -19.52 -25.02 5.98
CA ALA A 80 -20.25 -26.16 5.42
C ALA A 80 -20.60 -27.25 6.46
N ASP A 81 -19.85 -27.32 7.57
CA ASP A 81 -20.11 -28.21 8.71
C ASP A 81 -21.10 -27.62 9.74
N GLY A 82 -21.74 -26.49 9.44
CA GLY A 82 -22.72 -25.83 10.30
C GLY A 82 -22.14 -24.99 11.44
N LYS A 83 -20.80 -25.01 11.65
CA LYS A 83 -20.15 -24.19 12.69
C LYS A 83 -20.05 -22.72 12.23
N PRO A 84 -20.18 -21.74 13.14
CA PRO A 84 -19.97 -20.34 12.79
C PRO A 84 -18.54 -20.12 12.30
N ASN A 85 -18.36 -19.25 11.30
CA ASN A 85 -17.01 -18.79 10.95
C ASN A 85 -16.40 -17.98 12.12
N PRO A 86 -15.07 -18.01 12.26
CA PRO A 86 -14.39 -17.12 13.18
C PRO A 86 -14.77 -15.67 12.85
N LEU A 87 -14.98 -14.90 13.90
CA LEU A 87 -15.16 -13.48 13.78
C LEU A 87 -13.85 -12.82 13.34
N GLU A 88 -13.94 -11.94 12.35
CA GLU A 88 -12.78 -11.19 11.84
C GLU A 88 -12.92 -9.70 12.14
N THR A 89 -11.83 -9.09 12.56
CA THR A 89 -11.70 -7.63 12.66
C THR A 89 -10.74 -7.15 11.58
N LYS A 90 -11.14 -6.15 10.80
CA LYS A 90 -10.36 -5.63 9.67
C LYS A 90 -10.13 -4.14 9.82
N GLU A 91 -8.88 -3.71 9.74
CA GLU A 91 -8.53 -2.30 9.80
C GLU A 91 -8.41 -1.68 8.41
N TYR A 92 -8.84 -0.42 8.29
CA TYR A 92 -8.78 0.40 7.09
C TYR A 92 -8.27 1.80 7.40
N LEU A 93 -7.68 2.45 6.40
CA LEU A 93 -7.39 3.88 6.39
C LEU A 93 -8.56 4.60 5.71
N GLN A 94 -9.13 5.61 6.35
CA GLN A 94 -10.23 6.41 5.82
C GLN A 94 -9.69 7.59 5.02
N ASP A 95 -10.40 7.96 3.95
CA ASP A 95 -10.19 9.16 3.11
C ASP A 95 -8.72 9.48 2.79
N SER A 96 -7.87 8.46 2.67
CA SER A 96 -6.43 8.68 2.57
C SER A 96 -6.00 8.81 1.10
N THR A 97 -4.98 9.63 0.88
CA THR A 97 -4.35 9.87 -0.42
C THR A 97 -2.84 9.72 -0.31
N PHE A 98 -2.28 8.84 -1.14
CA PHE A 98 -0.84 8.59 -1.20
C PHE A 98 -0.35 8.74 -2.63
N THR A 99 0.86 9.26 -2.77
CA THR A 99 1.60 9.29 -4.03
C THR A 99 2.72 8.27 -3.95
N VAL A 100 2.63 7.24 -4.79
CA VAL A 100 3.58 6.13 -4.83
C VAL A 100 4.49 6.29 -6.03
N GLY A 101 5.79 6.03 -5.85
CA GLY A 101 6.77 6.07 -6.92
C GLY A 101 7.38 4.69 -7.19
N LEU A 102 7.50 4.36 -8.47
CA LEU A 102 8.17 3.16 -9.00
C LEU A 102 9.30 3.59 -9.92
N GLU A 103 10.55 3.40 -9.49
CA GLU A 103 11.74 3.75 -10.29
C GLU A 103 12.38 2.51 -10.90
N SER A 104 12.81 2.64 -12.16
CA SER A 104 13.55 1.62 -12.90
C SER A 104 14.43 2.25 -13.97
N THR A 105 15.48 1.54 -14.39
CA THR A 105 16.20 1.86 -15.63
C THR A 105 15.41 1.43 -16.87
N ASP A 106 14.49 0.48 -16.74
CA ASP A 106 13.62 0.03 -17.83
C ASP A 106 12.42 0.98 -18.01
N LEU A 107 12.63 1.98 -18.85
CA LEU A 107 11.59 2.94 -19.24
C LEU A 107 10.38 2.28 -19.91
N ARG A 108 10.59 1.20 -20.69
CA ARG A 108 9.49 0.51 -21.39
C ARG A 108 8.58 -0.18 -20.39
N LEU A 109 9.14 -0.78 -19.36
CA LEU A 109 8.37 -1.36 -18.26
C LEU A 109 7.51 -0.29 -17.56
N LEU A 110 8.08 0.87 -17.22
CA LEU A 110 7.34 1.96 -16.58
C LEU A 110 6.19 2.48 -17.46
N ILE A 111 6.41 2.65 -18.76
CA ILE A 111 5.36 3.05 -19.71
C ILE A 111 4.25 2.00 -19.77
N ARG A 112 4.61 0.71 -19.84
CA ARG A 112 3.64 -0.40 -19.84
C ARG A 112 2.81 -0.43 -18.57
N ILE A 113 3.43 -0.22 -17.40
CA ILE A 113 2.73 -0.13 -16.12
C ILE A 113 1.75 1.04 -16.16
N GLY A 114 2.20 2.22 -16.59
CA GLY A 114 1.33 3.41 -16.67
C GLY A 114 0.11 3.20 -17.56
N ALA A 115 0.30 2.62 -18.75
CA ALA A 115 -0.80 2.28 -19.66
C ALA A 115 -1.75 1.24 -19.06
N ALA A 116 -1.22 0.20 -18.40
CA ALA A 116 -2.03 -0.83 -17.76
C ALA A 116 -2.87 -0.29 -16.60
N ILE A 117 -2.35 0.66 -15.81
CA ILE A 117 -3.12 1.31 -14.75
C ILE A 117 -4.31 2.11 -15.31
N GLN A 118 -4.14 2.76 -16.46
CA GLN A 118 -5.20 3.50 -17.14
C GLN A 118 -6.20 2.59 -17.87
N HIS A 119 -5.74 1.44 -18.35
CA HIS A 119 -6.55 0.44 -19.07
C HIS A 119 -6.34 -0.96 -18.47
N PRO A 120 -6.85 -1.20 -17.24
CA PRO A 120 -6.51 -2.40 -16.50
C PRO A 120 -7.25 -3.64 -17.01
N VAL A 121 -6.54 -4.77 -17.07
CA VAL A 121 -7.13 -6.07 -17.41
C VAL A 121 -8.02 -6.58 -16.26
N TYR A 122 -7.56 -6.45 -15.03
CA TYR A 122 -8.34 -6.75 -13.82
C TYR A 122 -8.60 -5.48 -13.02
N MET A 123 -9.78 -5.41 -12.37
CA MET A 123 -10.19 -4.25 -11.58
C MET A 123 -9.17 -3.90 -10.48
N PRO A 124 -8.59 -2.68 -10.48
CA PRO A 124 -7.68 -2.25 -9.43
C PRO A 124 -8.44 -1.95 -8.13
N TYR A 125 -7.83 -2.30 -7.01
CA TYR A 125 -8.35 -2.02 -5.67
C TYR A 125 -7.21 -1.67 -4.71
N LEU A 126 -7.49 -0.83 -3.71
CA LEU A 126 -6.52 -0.29 -2.77
C LEU A 126 -6.33 -1.26 -1.60
N GLY A 127 -5.67 -2.38 -1.92
CA GLY A 127 -5.29 -3.45 -1.01
C GLY A 127 -6.36 -4.53 -0.81
N ARG A 128 -7.60 -4.18 -0.43
CA ARG A 128 -8.74 -5.13 -0.40
C ARG A 128 -9.71 -4.83 -1.54
N ARG A 129 -10.37 -5.86 -2.09
CA ARG A 129 -11.35 -5.71 -3.20
C ARG A 129 -12.52 -4.78 -2.86
N ALA A 130 -12.87 -4.66 -1.58
CA ALA A 130 -13.90 -3.74 -1.08
C ALA A 130 -13.45 -2.26 -1.04
N CYS A 131 -12.18 -1.97 -1.35
CA CYS A 131 -11.59 -0.63 -1.34
C CYS A 131 -11.36 -0.15 -2.78
N PRO A 132 -12.40 0.32 -3.51
CA PRO A 132 -12.21 0.87 -4.84
C PRO A 132 -11.44 2.19 -4.77
N PRO A 133 -10.62 2.52 -5.79
CA PRO A 133 -10.05 3.86 -5.91
C PRO A 133 -11.15 4.90 -6.17
N ALA A 134 -10.94 6.13 -5.69
CA ALA A 134 -11.83 7.28 -5.89
C ALA A 134 -11.68 7.84 -7.32
N GLY A 135 -12.06 7.04 -8.32
CA GLY A 135 -11.90 7.32 -9.73
C GLY A 135 -10.64 6.68 -10.35
N PRO A 136 -10.33 7.02 -11.61
CA PRO A 136 -9.13 6.52 -12.28
C PRO A 136 -7.85 6.88 -11.51
N ILE A 137 -6.97 5.90 -11.32
CA ILE A 137 -5.66 6.12 -10.68
C ILE A 137 -4.85 7.05 -11.58
N ARG A 138 -4.46 8.21 -11.06
CA ARG A 138 -3.64 9.17 -11.78
C ARG A 138 -2.22 8.62 -11.90
N VAL A 139 -1.64 8.78 -13.08
CA VAL A 139 -0.30 8.28 -13.43
C VAL A 139 0.56 9.44 -13.91
N GLY A 140 1.83 9.44 -13.53
CA GLY A 140 2.79 10.38 -14.07
C GLY A 140 4.20 9.84 -14.20
N LEU A 141 4.83 10.01 -15.36
CA LEU A 141 6.20 9.59 -15.59
C LEU A 141 7.15 10.78 -15.51
N VAL A 142 8.07 10.75 -14.54
CA VAL A 142 9.08 11.80 -14.33
C VAL A 142 10.44 11.25 -14.77
N ASP A 143 11.18 12.02 -15.57
CA ASP A 143 12.59 11.69 -15.88
C ASP A 143 13.54 12.15 -14.77
N LYS A 144 13.26 11.72 -13.54
CA LYS A 144 14.06 12.01 -12.34
C LYS A 144 14.09 10.78 -11.45
N PRO A 145 15.18 10.57 -10.70
CA PRO A 145 15.22 9.51 -9.69
C PRO A 145 14.17 9.76 -8.61
N LEU A 146 13.79 8.70 -7.94
CA LEU A 146 12.65 8.61 -7.03
C LEU A 146 12.69 9.69 -5.93
N GLU A 147 13.86 9.96 -5.36
CA GLU A 147 14.06 10.99 -4.32
C GLU A 147 13.81 12.42 -4.82
N GLN A 148 14.04 12.66 -6.11
CA GLN A 148 13.78 13.95 -6.76
C GLN A 148 12.36 14.03 -7.33
N ALA A 149 11.79 12.90 -7.74
CA ALA A 149 10.45 12.82 -8.30
C ALA A 149 9.38 13.31 -7.30
N PHE A 150 9.53 13.05 -5.99
CA PHE A 150 8.61 13.55 -4.96
C PHE A 150 8.79 15.04 -4.59
N LYS A 151 9.90 15.67 -4.98
CA LYS A 151 10.21 17.09 -4.67
C LYS A 151 9.79 18.06 -5.77
N GLY A 152 9.29 17.54 -6.89
CA GLY A 152 8.91 18.36 -8.04
C GLY A 152 7.45 18.76 -7.98
N LYS A 153 7.17 20.08 -8.12
CA LYS A 153 5.86 20.61 -8.53
C LYS A 153 5.56 20.43 -10.03
N GLU A 154 6.43 19.75 -10.77
CA GLU A 154 6.29 19.59 -12.20
C GLU A 154 5.07 18.73 -12.48
N ARG A 155 4.02 19.42 -12.95
CA ARG A 155 2.70 18.92 -13.34
C ARG A 155 2.79 17.57 -14.05
N ILE A 156 2.62 16.53 -13.27
CA ILE A 156 1.99 15.31 -13.74
C ILE A 156 0.74 15.16 -12.89
N HIS A 157 -0.29 14.48 -13.40
CA HIS A 157 -1.65 14.51 -12.84
C HIS A 157 -1.79 13.94 -11.40
N VAL A 158 -0.68 13.75 -10.68
CA VAL A 158 -0.53 13.21 -9.33
C VAL A 158 -0.11 14.34 -8.39
N GLU A 159 -0.77 14.49 -7.23
CA GLU A 159 -0.40 15.51 -6.25
C GLU A 159 0.81 15.04 -5.43
N THR A 160 1.86 15.84 -5.38
CA THR A 160 2.99 15.71 -4.46
C THR A 160 2.96 16.86 -3.47
N VAL A 161 3.43 16.63 -2.24
CA VAL A 161 3.43 17.67 -1.20
C VAL A 161 4.87 18.01 -0.82
N ASP A 162 5.30 19.21 -1.20
CA ASP A 162 6.64 19.70 -0.84
C ASP A 162 6.80 19.77 0.69
N GLY A 163 7.94 19.29 1.19
CA GLY A 163 8.27 19.31 2.62
C GLY A 163 7.71 18.14 3.45
N VAL A 164 6.90 17.26 2.87
CA VAL A 164 6.50 15.99 3.51
C VAL A 164 7.54 14.91 3.21
N GLU A 165 8.07 14.28 4.26
CA GLU A 165 9.07 13.22 4.14
C GLU A 165 8.47 11.98 3.44
N ALA A 166 9.10 11.55 2.35
CA ALA A 166 8.73 10.31 1.68
C ALA A 166 9.35 9.10 2.40
N HIS A 167 8.58 8.02 2.51
CA HIS A 167 9.03 6.78 3.13
C HIS A 167 9.51 5.78 2.07
N TRP A 168 10.68 5.19 2.33
CA TRP A 168 11.40 4.31 1.40
C TRP A 168 11.43 2.87 1.90
N ASP A 169 11.13 1.90 1.05
CA ASP A 169 11.28 0.48 1.41
C ASP A 169 12.71 -0.04 1.12
N GLN A 170 13.46 0.62 0.22
CA GLN A 170 14.87 0.31 -0.08
C GLN A 170 15.70 1.58 -0.35
N PRO A 171 16.62 1.99 0.56
CA PRO A 171 17.56 3.07 0.26
C PRO A 171 18.62 2.60 -0.76
N ALA A 172 19.14 3.54 -1.56
CA ALA A 172 20.05 3.29 -2.69
C ALA A 172 21.36 2.52 -2.37
N ASN A 173 21.70 2.28 -1.10
CA ASN A 173 23.02 1.78 -0.68
C ASN A 173 22.95 0.52 0.20
N ASN A 174 22.42 -0.60 -0.31
CA ASN A 174 22.66 -1.96 0.22
C ASN A 174 22.54 -2.14 1.75
N ARG A 175 21.68 -1.36 2.43
CA ARG A 175 21.40 -1.53 3.86
C ARG A 175 20.28 -2.57 4.03
N VAL A 176 20.62 -3.63 4.76
CA VAL A 176 19.71 -4.70 5.21
C VAL A 176 18.41 -4.10 5.76
N PHE A 177 17.29 -4.73 5.42
CA PHE A 177 15.97 -4.49 6.01
C PHE A 177 16.09 -4.44 7.55
N GLN A 178 16.10 -3.25 8.13
CA GLN A 178 15.74 -3.12 9.54
C GLN A 178 14.23 -3.02 9.58
N ALA A 179 13.60 -4.01 10.21
CA ALA A 179 12.19 -4.03 10.52
C ALA A 179 11.73 -2.64 11.02
N ARG A 180 11.00 -1.91 10.17
CA ARG A 180 10.51 -0.56 10.49
C ARG A 180 9.19 -0.65 11.24
N TYR A 181 9.24 -1.22 12.43
CA TYR A 181 8.21 -1.06 13.46
C TYR A 181 8.86 -1.11 14.83
N SER A 182 9.59 -0.06 15.22
CA SER A 182 10.00 0.08 16.62
C SER A 182 9.81 1.44 17.25
N ASN A 183 9.51 2.51 16.51
CA ASN A 183 9.43 3.85 17.11
C ASN A 183 8.14 4.60 16.73
N ALA A 184 7.00 4.03 17.11
CA ALA A 184 5.76 4.73 17.43
C ALA A 184 4.82 3.71 18.09
N ILE A 185 5.24 3.20 19.25
CA ILE A 185 4.37 2.37 20.08
C ILE A 185 3.30 3.31 20.63
N ASP A 186 2.11 3.20 20.06
CA ASP A 186 0.89 3.81 20.57
C ASP A 186 0.77 3.51 22.08
N PRO A 187 0.70 4.50 22.98
CA PRO A 187 0.59 4.26 24.42
C PRO A 187 -0.61 3.38 24.79
N LEU A 188 -1.65 3.33 23.96
CA LEU A 188 -2.77 2.40 24.09
C LEU A 188 -2.37 0.93 23.90
N PHE A 189 -1.41 0.64 23.03
CA PHE A 189 -0.95 -0.73 22.76
C PHE A 189 -0.20 -1.32 23.96
N ASN A 190 0.63 -0.51 24.64
CA ASN A 190 1.30 -0.93 25.87
C ASN A 190 0.31 -1.11 27.02
N ALA A 191 -0.70 -0.24 27.14
CA ALA A 191 -1.72 -0.36 28.18
C ALA A 191 -2.57 -1.64 28.03
N VAL A 192 -2.93 -2.01 26.80
CA VAL A 192 -3.67 -3.25 26.51
C VAL A 192 -2.80 -4.49 26.76
N ALA A 193 -1.52 -4.45 26.37
CA ALA A 193 -0.59 -5.56 26.61
C ALA A 193 -0.27 -5.77 28.11
N GLU A 194 -0.15 -4.69 28.90
CA GLU A 194 0.02 -4.77 30.36
C GLU A 194 -1.24 -5.28 31.07
N ALA A 195 -2.43 -4.81 30.64
CA ALA A 195 -3.70 -5.28 31.19
C ALA A 195 -3.89 -6.78 30.97
N GLN A 196 -3.50 -7.29 29.79
CA GLN A 196 -3.58 -8.72 29.47
C GLN A 196 -2.56 -9.57 30.25
N LYS A 197 -1.40 -9.02 30.64
CA LYS A 197 -0.44 -9.70 31.52
C LYS A 197 -0.95 -9.84 32.96
N LYS A 198 -1.74 -8.88 33.44
CA LYS A 198 -2.34 -8.90 34.80
C LYS A 198 -3.58 -9.81 34.92
N LEU A 199 -4.11 -10.32 33.80
CA LEU A 199 -5.32 -11.14 33.73
C LEU A 199 -5.05 -12.64 33.54
N LYS A 200 -3.79 -13.08 33.51
CA LYS A 200 -3.47 -14.51 33.56
C LYS A 200 -3.26 -14.94 35.03
N PRO A 201 -3.96 -15.98 35.52
CA PRO A 201 -3.78 -16.52 36.87
C PRO A 201 -2.38 -17.11 37.07
#